data_AF-A0A166LKD2-F1
#
_entry.id   AF-A0A166LKD2-F1
#
_cell.length_a   1.000
_cell.length_b   1.000
_cell.length_c   1.000
_cell.angle_alpha   90.00
_cell.angle_beta   90.00
_cell.angle_gamma   90.00
#
_symmetry.space_group_name_H-M   'P 1'
#
loop_
_entity.id
_entity.type
_entity.pdbx_description
1 polymer ?
#
loop_
_entity_poly.entity_id
_entity_poly.type
_entity_poly.pdbx_seq_one_letter_code
_entity_poly.pdbx_strand_id
1 'polypeptide(L)'
;TADDIDKHQAYLQQQRLDGYAHTIEHAERRKAAFDKRVLARSPRVVTFLPGQLVQVYRSDMRYTMASIRKLIPMWSCPRRVVGR
;
A
#
# COMPACT_ATOMS: atom_id res chain seq x y z
N THR A 1 -12.03 -42.82 -7.57
CA THR A 1 -12.28 -43.03 -9.02
C THR A 1 -11.74 -41.84 -9.80
N ALA A 2 -11.51 -41.93 -11.11
CA ALA A 2 -11.01 -40.80 -11.91
C ALA A 2 -11.89 -39.53 -11.75
N ASP A 3 -13.21 -39.72 -11.67
CA ASP A 3 -14.21 -38.68 -11.39
C ASP A 3 -13.99 -37.93 -10.06
N ASP A 4 -13.51 -38.61 -9.01
CA ASP A 4 -13.22 -37.96 -7.73
C ASP A 4 -11.98 -37.07 -7.83
N ILE A 5 -10.98 -37.49 -8.60
CA ILE A 5 -9.76 -36.70 -8.85
C ILE A 5 -10.12 -35.42 -9.59
N ASP A 6 -10.95 -35.50 -10.62
CA ASP A 6 -11.41 -34.33 -11.38
C ASP A 6 -12.20 -33.35 -10.51
N LYS A 7 -13.09 -33.85 -9.64
CA LYS A 7 -13.83 -33.01 -8.67
C LYS A 7 -12.89 -32.31 -7.69
N HIS A 8 -11.90 -33.02 -7.16
CA HIS A 8 -10.91 -32.42 -6.25
C HIS A 8 -10.06 -31.36 -6.97
N GLN A 9 -9.66 -31.60 -8.22
CA GLN A 9 -8.93 -30.62 -9.02
C GLN A 9 -9.78 -29.37 -9.30
N ALA A 10 -11.05 -29.53 -9.69
CA ALA A 10 -11.96 -28.42 -9.90
C ALA A 10 -12.17 -27.58 -8.63
N TYR A 11 -12.36 -28.24 -7.49
CA TYR A 11 -12.51 -27.58 -6.20
C TYR A 11 -11.28 -26.79 -5.76
N LEU A 12 -10.08 -27.33 -5.99
CA LEU A 12 -8.81 -26.62 -5.73
C LEU A 12 -8.67 -25.36 -6.58
N GLN A 13 -9.04 -25.43 -7.87
CA GLN A 13 -9.02 -24.23 -8.73
C GLN A 13 -10.00 -23.17 -8.23
N GLN A 14 -11.20 -23.58 -7.81
CA GLN A 14 -12.18 -22.68 -7.24
C GLN A 14 -11.64 -22.01 -5.96
N GLN A 15 -11.12 -22.78 -5.00
CA GLN A 15 -10.57 -22.23 -3.76
C GLN A 15 -9.44 -21.23 -4.01
N ARG A 16 -8.60 -21.48 -5.02
CA ARG A 16 -7.53 -20.56 -5.40
C ARG A 16 -8.08 -19.22 -5.91
N LEU A 17 -9.11 -19.25 -6.75
CA LEU A 17 -9.77 -18.05 -7.26
C LEU A 17 -10.47 -17.29 -6.13
N ASP A 18 -11.20 -18.00 -5.27
CA ASP A 18 -11.91 -17.43 -4.13
C ASP A 18 -10.92 -16.77 -3.14
N GLY A 19 -9.81 -17.42 -2.84
CA GLY A 19 -8.76 -16.86 -1.98
C GLY A 19 -8.15 -15.58 -2.56
N TYR A 20 -7.94 -15.53 -3.88
CA TYR A 20 -7.46 -14.31 -4.54
C TYR A 20 -8.52 -13.21 -4.50
N ALA A 21 -9.77 -13.52 -4.81
CA ALA A 21 -10.88 -12.57 -4.76
C ALA A 21 -11.03 -11.95 -3.35
N HIS A 22 -10.99 -12.76 -2.30
CA HIS A 22 -11.01 -12.27 -0.92
C HIS A 22 -9.81 -11.40 -0.57
N THR A 23 -8.62 -11.69 -1.12
CA THR A 23 -7.43 -10.86 -0.91
C THR A 23 -7.62 -9.47 -1.53
N ILE A 24 -8.15 -9.40 -2.75
CA ILE A 24 -8.46 -8.15 -3.44
C ILE A 24 -9.54 -7.38 -2.69
N GLU A 25 -10.64 -8.03 -2.33
CA GLU A 25 -11.75 -7.41 -1.62
C GLU A 25 -11.29 -6.85 -0.26
N HIS A 26 -10.43 -7.59 0.46
CA HIS A 26 -9.83 -7.11 1.71
C HIS A 26 -8.94 -5.88 1.47
N ALA A 27 -8.10 -5.89 0.43
CA ALA A 27 -7.25 -4.76 0.08
C ALA A 27 -8.08 -3.52 -0.29
N GLU A 28 -9.15 -3.69 -1.07
CA GLU A 28 -10.10 -2.63 -1.42
C GLU A 28 -10.80 -2.06 -0.19
N ARG A 29 -11.31 -2.92 0.70
CA ARG A 29 -11.91 -2.49 1.97
C ARG A 29 -10.93 -1.66 2.81
N ARG A 30 -9.67 -2.09 2.91
CA ARG A 30 -8.63 -1.34 3.63
C ARG A 30 -8.31 0.00 2.97
N LYS A 31 -8.21 0.03 1.64
CA LYS A 31 -8.01 1.26 0.87
C LYS A 31 -9.16 2.24 1.10
N ALA A 32 -10.40 1.78 0.96
CA ALA A 32 -11.59 2.60 1.18
C ALA A 32 -11.64 3.17 2.62
N ALA A 33 -11.30 2.37 3.62
CA ALA A 33 -11.21 2.83 5.01
C ALA A 33 -10.10 3.88 5.20
N PHE A 34 -8.95 3.71 4.55
CA PHE A 34 -7.87 4.69 4.56
C PHE A 34 -8.30 5.99 3.88
N ASP A 35 -8.85 5.92 2.67
CA ASP A 35 -9.31 7.06 1.89
C ASP A 35 -10.38 7.85 2.66
N LYS A 36 -11.34 7.15 3.29
CA LYS A 36 -12.36 7.78 4.16
C LYS A 36 -11.73 8.54 5.31
N ARG A 37 -10.71 7.98 5.98
CA ARG A 37 -10.00 8.66 7.09
C ARG A 37 -9.20 9.86 6.60
N VAL A 38 -8.57 9.77 5.44
CA VAL A 38 -7.83 10.88 4.83
C VAL A 38 -8.78 12.02 4.51
N LEU A 39 -9.89 11.75 3.81
CA LEU A 39 -10.90 12.74 3.45
C LEU A 39 -11.56 13.37 4.68
N ALA A 40 -11.86 12.59 5.72
CA ALA A 40 -12.47 13.10 6.95
C ALA A 40 -11.55 14.01 7.77
N ARG A 41 -10.21 13.80 7.71
CA ARG A 41 -9.25 14.58 8.51
C ARG A 41 -8.90 15.92 7.86
N SER A 42 -8.84 15.97 6.53
CA SER A 42 -8.62 17.20 5.77
C SER A 42 -8.88 16.95 4.27
N PRO A 43 -9.51 17.88 3.54
CA PRO A 43 -9.61 17.80 2.09
C PRO A 43 -8.25 18.17 1.48
N ARG A 44 -7.27 17.26 1.57
CA ARG A 44 -5.90 17.52 1.10
C ARG A 44 -5.38 16.34 0.30
N VAL A 45 -5.92 16.17 -0.90
CA VAL A 45 -5.03 15.82 -1.99
C VAL A 45 -4.02 16.96 -2.07
N VAL A 46 -2.82 16.76 -1.52
CA VAL A 46 -1.76 17.77 -1.56
C VAL A 46 -1.16 17.72 -2.96
N THR A 47 -1.67 18.59 -3.83
CA THR A 47 -1.06 18.80 -5.15
C THR A 47 0.19 19.65 -4.97
N PHE A 48 1.34 19.08 -5.27
CA PHE A 48 2.59 19.84 -5.28
C PHE A 48 2.74 20.58 -6.60
N LEU A 49 3.06 21.87 -6.53
CA LEU A 49 3.31 22.71 -7.70
C LEU A 49 4.82 22.80 -7.98
N PRO A 50 5.24 22.91 -9.24
CA PRO A 50 6.63 23.19 -9.59
C PRO A 50 7.18 24.39 -8.80
N GLY A 51 8.41 24.28 -8.31
CA GLY A 51 9.09 25.29 -7.49
C GLY A 51 8.85 25.16 -5.98
N GLN A 52 7.84 24.40 -5.53
CA GLN A 52 7.60 24.16 -4.11
C GLN A 52 8.69 23.29 -3.49
N LEU A 53 9.07 23.61 -2.25
CA LEU A 53 9.98 22.81 -1.44
C LEU A 53 9.21 21.71 -0.72
N VAL A 54 9.66 20.47 -0.88
CA VAL A 54 9.09 19.26 -0.28
C VAL A 54 10.18 18.42 0.35
N GLN A 55 9.84 17.63 1.36
CA GLN A 55 10.73 16.62 1.94
C GLN A 55 10.11 15.24 1.76
N VAL A 56 10.94 14.26 1.39
CA VAL A 56 10.49 12.88 1.17
C VAL A 56 10.62 12.12 2.48
N TYR A 57 9.53 11.45 2.87
CA TYR A 57 9.52 10.58 4.03
C TYR A 57 10.16 9.23 3.69
N ARG A 58 11.17 8.81 4.47
CA ARG A 58 11.85 7.53 4.29
C ARG A 58 11.06 6.40 4.96
N SER A 59 10.09 5.83 4.22
CA SER A 59 9.18 4.78 4.72
C SER A 59 9.86 3.41 4.85
N ASP A 60 10.90 3.13 4.07
CA ASP A 60 11.77 1.96 4.12
C ASP A 60 12.40 1.74 5.50
N MET A 61 12.86 2.82 6.13
CA MET A 61 13.47 2.77 7.47
C MET A 61 12.44 2.60 8.60
N ARG A 62 11.14 2.72 8.32
CA ARG A 62 10.09 2.57 9.34
C ARG A 62 9.91 1.11 9.79
N TYR A 63 10.17 0.14 8.92
CA TYR A 63 9.95 -1.28 9.21
C TYR A 63 11.25 -2.05 9.51
N THR A 64 12.39 -1.45 9.20
CA THR A 64 13.70 -2.05 9.49
C THR A 64 14.13 -1.71 10.92
N MET A 65 14.31 -2.71 11.79
CA MET A 65 14.85 -2.52 13.16
C MET A 65 16.39 -2.34 13.13
N ALA A 66 16.87 -1.42 12.32
CA ALA A 66 18.29 -1.07 12.28
C ALA A 66 18.60 0.01 13.32
N SER A 67 19.70 -0.14 14.05
CA SER A 67 20.21 0.84 15.03
C SER A 67 20.44 2.22 14.39
N ILE A 68 20.80 2.24 13.10
CA ILE A 68 21.04 3.44 12.30
C ILE A 68 19.85 4.41 12.27
N ARG A 69 18.62 3.90 12.49
CA ARG A 69 17.40 4.70 12.55
C ARG A 69 17.41 5.73 13.68
N LYS A 70 18.14 5.47 14.76
CA LYS A 70 18.27 6.43 15.87
C LYS A 70 19.13 7.64 15.50
N LEU A 71 19.96 7.51 14.46
CA LEU A 71 20.95 8.52 14.07
C LEU A 71 20.56 9.27 12.80
N ILE A 72 19.74 8.67 11.92
CA ILE A 72 19.38 9.26 10.63
C ILE A 72 18.00 9.94 10.70
N PRO A 73 17.84 11.16 10.14
CA PRO A 73 16.55 11.82 10.04
C PRO A 73 15.57 11.05 9.13
N MET A 74 14.31 10.99 9.55
CA MET A 74 13.23 10.32 8.80
C MET A 74 12.80 11.09 7.54
N TRP A 75 13.12 12.37 7.46
CA TRP A 75 12.83 13.25 6.34
C TRP A 75 14.12 13.53 5.56
N SER A 76 14.02 13.56 4.23
CA SER A 76 15.15 13.95 3.39
C SER A 76 15.53 15.42 3.55
N CYS A 77 16.66 15.82 2.98
CA CYS A 77 16.90 17.22 2.67
C CYS A 77 15.74 17.80 1.83
N PRO A 78 15.44 19.11 1.94
CA PRO A 78 14.44 19.77 1.10
C PRO A 78 14.76 19.63 -0.38
N ARG A 79 13.76 19.29 -1.17
CA ARG A 79 13.82 19.11 -2.63
C ARG A 79 12.82 20.05 -3.30
N ARG A 80 13.11 20.52 -4.51
CA ARG A 80 12.14 21.27 -5.32
C ARG A 80 11.42 20.35 -6.28
N VAL A 81 10.11 20.57 -6.44
CA VAL A 81 9.31 19.93 -7.48
C VAL A 81 9.64 20.58 -8.82
N VAL A 82 10.01 19.78 -9.83
CA VAL A 82 10.41 20.26 -11.17
C VAL A 82 9.27 20.08 -12.19
N GLY A 83 8.47 19.02 -12.05
CA GLY A 83 7.36 18.69 -12.93
C GLY A 83 6.51 17.58 -12.33
N ARG A 84 5.37 17.28 -12.96
CA ARG A 84 4.47 16.18 -12.58
C ARG A 84 4.85 14.90 -13.32
#